data_AF-A0A8S9RRU4-F1
#
_entry.id   AF-A0A8S9RRU4-F1
#
_cell.length_a   1.000
_cell.length_b   1.000
_cell.length_c   1.000
_cell.angle_alpha   90.00
_cell.angle_beta   90.00
_cell.angle_gamma   90.00
#
_symmetry.space_group_name_H-M   'P 1'
#
loop_
_entity.id
_entity.type
_entity.pdbx_description
1 polymer ?
#
loop_
_entity_poly.entity_id
_entity_poly.type
_entity_poly.pdbx_seq_one_letter_code
_entity_poly.pdbx_strand_id
1 'polypeptide(L)'
;MLAYSSSKGSIRLIDMRQSALCDSHTKLFEEPEAPGSRSFFTEIIASISDIKFSKNGRYILSRDYMTLKLWDINMDSGPVASYQVHEHLRPRLCDLYENDSIFDKFECCLSGDGSRVATGSYSNLFRVFGASQGSTEAATLEASKNPMRRQIQTPARSSRSMTSVVRRG
;
A
#
# COMPACT_ATOMS: atom_id res chain seq x y z
N MET A 1 -4.65 -17.32 15.54
CA MET A 1 -3.55 -16.93 14.64
C MET A 1 -3.12 -15.53 15.01
N LEU A 2 -1.82 -15.29 14.98
CA LEU A 2 -1.18 -14.00 15.21
C LEU A 2 -0.38 -13.66 13.94
N ALA A 3 -0.29 -12.40 13.57
CA ALA A 3 0.65 -11.95 12.55
C ALA A 3 1.44 -10.75 13.05
N TYR A 4 2.67 -10.62 12.56
CA TYR A 4 3.50 -9.44 12.75
C TYR A 4 4.23 -9.11 11.46
N SER A 5 4.49 -7.83 11.25
CA SER A 5 5.26 -7.32 10.12
C SER A 5 6.66 -6.91 10.55
N SER A 6 7.55 -6.71 9.56
CA SER A 6 8.90 -6.24 9.79
C SER A 6 9.22 -4.96 9.01
N SER A 7 10.29 -4.28 9.42
CA SER A 7 10.87 -3.16 8.69
C SER A 7 11.50 -3.55 7.35
N LYS A 8 11.58 -4.85 7.03
CA LYS A 8 12.11 -5.37 5.76
C LYS A 8 11.01 -5.77 4.78
N GLY A 9 9.75 -5.37 5.00
CA GLY A 9 8.67 -5.62 4.05
C GLY A 9 8.09 -7.04 4.07
N SER A 10 8.24 -7.77 5.18
CA SER A 10 7.66 -9.11 5.33
C SER A 10 6.61 -9.19 6.42
N ILE A 11 5.64 -10.10 6.25
CA ILE A 11 4.61 -10.44 7.23
C ILE A 11 4.78 -11.92 7.59
N ARG A 12 4.85 -12.21 8.89
CA ARG A 12 4.94 -13.57 9.41
C ARG A 12 3.65 -13.92 10.12
N LEU A 13 3.08 -15.06 9.75
CA LEU A 13 1.85 -15.58 10.30
C LEU A 13 2.15 -16.79 11.19
N ILE A 14 1.63 -16.79 12.40
CA ILE A 14 1.92 -17.79 13.43
C ILE A 14 0.63 -18.44 13.94
N ASP A 15 0.69 -19.75 14.15
CA ASP A 15 -0.28 -20.49 14.94
C ASP A 15 0.25 -20.79 16.35
N MET A 16 -0.23 -20.04 17.34
CA MET A 16 0.13 -20.22 18.75
C MET A 16 -0.34 -21.57 19.34
N ARG A 17 -1.19 -22.33 18.63
CA ARG A 17 -1.54 -23.70 19.02
C ARG A 17 -0.38 -24.68 18.76
N GLN A 18 0.48 -24.38 17.80
CA GLN A 18 1.64 -25.21 17.45
C GLN A 18 2.83 -24.95 18.38
N SER A 19 3.08 -23.68 18.72
CA SER A 19 4.15 -23.28 19.65
C SER A 19 3.75 -21.98 20.35
N ALA A 20 3.87 -21.95 21.68
CA ALA A 20 3.64 -20.75 22.47
C ALA A 20 4.80 -19.73 22.33
N LEU A 21 5.99 -20.18 21.94
CA LEU A 21 7.18 -19.34 21.84
C LEU A 21 7.20 -18.47 20.58
N CYS A 22 6.36 -18.79 19.57
CA CYS A 22 6.26 -18.03 18.33
C CYS A 22 7.61 -17.86 17.59
N ASP A 23 8.51 -18.83 17.77
CA ASP A 23 9.86 -18.91 17.22
C ASP A 23 9.89 -19.40 15.76
N SER A 24 8.84 -20.09 15.34
CA SER A 24 8.58 -20.45 13.95
C SER A 24 7.35 -19.73 13.40
N HIS A 25 7.29 -19.59 12.07
CA HIS A 25 6.16 -19.02 11.35
C HIS A 25 5.52 -20.10 10.47
N THR A 26 4.19 -20.10 10.43
CA THR A 26 3.40 -21.00 9.58
C THR A 26 3.44 -20.55 8.12
N LYS A 27 3.43 -19.23 7.88
CA LYS A 27 3.55 -18.63 6.54
C LYS A 27 4.37 -17.35 6.57
N LEU A 28 5.07 -17.09 5.48
CA LEU A 28 5.82 -15.88 5.21
C LEU A 28 5.24 -15.21 3.97
N PHE A 29 4.82 -13.95 4.10
CA PHE A 29 4.38 -13.12 2.99
C PHE A 29 5.45 -12.08 2.73
N GLU A 30 6.12 -12.21 1.60
CA GLU A 30 7.14 -11.28 1.12
C GLU A 30 7.02 -11.20 -0.41
N GLU A 31 7.35 -10.05 -0.97
CA GLU A 31 7.34 -9.86 -2.41
C GLU A 31 8.76 -10.08 -2.93
N PRO A 32 8.98 -10.96 -3.92
CA PRO A 32 10.30 -11.14 -4.51
C PRO A 32 10.76 -9.82 -5.16
N GLU A 33 11.93 -9.33 -4.75
CA GLU A 33 12.52 -8.17 -5.42
C GLU A 33 13.06 -8.57 -6.80
N ALA A 34 12.67 -7.82 -7.84
CA ALA A 34 13.23 -8.02 -9.16
C ALA A 34 14.72 -7.66 -9.18
N PRO A 35 15.57 -8.45 -9.85
CA PRO A 35 16.98 -8.10 -10.02
C PRO A 35 17.13 -6.71 -10.64
N GLY A 36 17.86 -5.80 -9.97
CA GLY A 36 18.12 -4.45 -10.46
C GLY A 36 17.10 -3.36 -10.06
N SER A 37 16.03 -3.69 -9.34
CA SER A 37 15.08 -2.68 -8.81
C SER A 37 15.49 -2.08 -7.46
N ARG A 38 16.62 -2.52 -6.90
CA ARG A 38 17.09 -2.10 -5.57
C ARG A 38 17.78 -0.74 -5.66
N SER A 39 17.24 0.22 -4.93
CA SER A 39 17.83 1.53 -4.66
C SER A 39 18.12 1.66 -3.16
N PHE A 40 18.85 2.70 -2.76
CA PHE A 40 19.04 3.02 -1.34
C PHE A 40 17.71 3.12 -0.58
N PHE A 41 16.68 3.72 -1.20
CA PHE A 41 15.38 3.92 -0.56
C PHE A 41 14.51 2.67 -0.53
N THR A 42 14.84 1.62 -1.28
CA THR A 42 13.99 0.43 -1.41
C THR A 42 13.70 -0.21 -0.05
N GLU A 43 14.72 -0.36 0.80
CA GLU A 43 14.54 -0.94 2.14
C GLU A 43 13.80 0.00 3.09
N ILE A 44 14.00 1.31 2.94
CA ILE A 44 13.36 2.32 3.78
C ILE A 44 11.85 2.33 3.54
N ILE A 45 11.43 2.38 2.27
CA ILE A 45 10.01 2.46 1.90
C ILE A 45 9.29 1.10 1.96
N ALA A 46 10.03 -0.02 2.01
CA ALA A 46 9.48 -1.37 2.19
C ALA A 46 9.04 -1.66 3.63
N SER A 47 9.45 -0.84 4.60
CA SER A 47 9.03 -0.99 6.00
C SER A 47 7.51 -0.96 6.12
N ILE A 48 6.92 -2.02 6.69
CA ILE A 48 5.47 -2.13 6.88
C ILE A 48 5.08 -1.40 8.18
N SER A 49 4.24 -0.38 8.05
CA SER A 49 3.78 0.45 9.16
C SER A 49 2.57 -0.13 9.89
N ASP A 50 1.69 -0.86 9.19
CA ASP A 50 0.48 -1.45 9.77
C ASP A 50 0.02 -2.69 9.01
N ILE A 51 -0.62 -3.62 9.72
CA ILE A 51 -1.29 -4.80 9.17
C ILE A 51 -2.66 -5.00 9.82
N LYS A 52 -3.67 -5.39 9.04
CA LYS A 52 -5.02 -5.70 9.52
C LYS A 52 -5.55 -6.98 8.90
N PHE A 53 -6.13 -7.86 9.72
CA PHE A 53 -6.95 -8.94 9.19
C PHE A 53 -8.29 -8.39 8.71
N SER A 54 -8.74 -8.90 7.56
CA SER A 54 -10.14 -8.80 7.16
C SER A 54 -11.06 -9.49 8.18
N LYS A 55 -12.31 -9.03 8.29
CA LYS A 55 -13.27 -9.57 9.28
C LYS A 55 -13.56 -11.07 9.09
N ASN A 56 -13.55 -11.56 7.86
CA ASN A 56 -13.75 -12.98 7.57
C ASN A 56 -12.47 -13.81 7.78
N GLY A 57 -11.35 -13.17 8.15
CA GLY A 57 -10.07 -13.82 8.40
C GLY A 57 -9.40 -14.40 7.15
N ARG A 58 -9.88 -14.10 5.93
CA ARG A 58 -9.32 -14.62 4.68
C ARG A 58 -8.10 -13.83 4.21
N TYR A 59 -8.17 -12.51 4.37
CA TYR A 59 -7.19 -11.57 3.85
C TYR A 59 -6.44 -10.83 4.95
N ILE A 60 -5.21 -10.44 4.64
CA ILE A 60 -4.39 -9.50 5.41
C ILE A 60 -4.19 -8.25 4.54
N LEU A 61 -4.50 -7.08 5.08
CA LEU A 61 -4.13 -5.79 4.50
C LEU A 61 -2.84 -5.32 5.14
N SER A 62 -1.89 -4.83 4.35
CA SER A 62 -0.64 -4.25 4.85
C SER A 62 -0.36 -2.90 4.21
N ARG A 63 0.19 -1.98 4.98
CA ARG A 63 0.64 -0.67 4.52
C ARG A 63 2.16 -0.56 4.62
N ASP A 64 2.81 -0.25 3.50
CA ASP A 64 4.18 0.28 3.48
C ASP A 64 4.15 1.77 3.10
N TYR A 65 5.31 2.44 2.98
CA TYR A 65 5.31 3.88 2.75
C TYR A 65 4.61 4.25 1.43
N MET A 66 4.79 3.47 0.38
CA MET A 66 4.33 3.80 -0.98
C MET A 66 2.98 3.19 -1.32
N THR A 67 2.66 2.04 -0.76
CA THR A 67 1.61 1.15 -1.23
C THR A 67 0.77 0.57 -0.11
N LEU A 68 -0.44 0.20 -0.48
CA LEU A 68 -1.34 -0.61 0.31
C LEU A 68 -1.49 -1.96 -0.42
N LYS A 69 -1.31 -3.08 0.27
CA LYS A 69 -1.34 -4.43 -0.34
C LYS A 69 -2.34 -5.33 0.37
N LEU A 70 -3.14 -6.05 -0.40
CA LEU A 70 -4.06 -7.06 0.08
C LEU A 70 -3.49 -8.44 -0.21
N TRP A 71 -3.38 -9.27 0.81
CA TRP A 71 -2.82 -10.63 0.76
C TRP A 71 -3.91 -11.64 1.06
N ASP A 72 -3.94 -12.73 0.33
CA ASP A 72 -4.79 -13.87 0.64
C ASP A 72 -4.00 -14.86 1.50
N ILE A 73 -4.51 -15.22 2.68
CA ILE A 73 -3.79 -16.12 3.60
C ILE A 73 -3.52 -17.49 2.97
N ASN A 74 -4.31 -17.91 2.00
CA ASN A 74 -4.13 -19.19 1.31
C ASN A 74 -3.23 -19.09 0.06
N MET A 75 -2.77 -17.90 -0.31
CA MET A 75 -1.87 -17.66 -1.45
C MET A 75 -0.72 -16.73 -1.02
N ASP A 76 0.43 -17.33 -0.75
CA ASP A 76 1.63 -16.66 -0.23
C ASP A 76 2.64 -16.27 -1.32
N SER A 77 2.35 -16.56 -2.60
CA SER A 77 3.21 -16.17 -3.73
C SER A 77 3.30 -14.66 -3.97
N GLY A 78 2.38 -13.87 -3.40
CA GLY A 78 2.33 -12.42 -3.57
C GLY A 78 1.01 -11.81 -3.13
N PRO A 79 0.87 -10.48 -3.17
CA PRO A 79 -0.39 -9.81 -2.89
C PRO A 79 -1.41 -10.08 -4.01
N VAL A 80 -2.68 -10.25 -3.65
CA VAL A 80 -3.79 -10.37 -4.61
C VAL A 80 -4.21 -9.02 -5.20
N ALA A 81 -3.85 -7.92 -4.52
CA ALA A 81 -3.99 -6.57 -5.03
C ALA A 81 -2.96 -5.63 -4.39
N SER A 82 -2.45 -4.68 -5.19
CA SER A 82 -1.50 -3.65 -4.75
C SER A 82 -1.96 -2.28 -5.23
N TYR A 83 -2.13 -1.34 -4.31
CA TYR A 83 -2.65 0.00 -4.55
C TYR A 83 -1.57 1.05 -4.33
N GLN A 84 -1.34 1.89 -5.34
CA GLN A 84 -0.36 2.97 -5.27
C GLN A 84 -0.93 4.14 -4.47
N VAL A 85 -0.30 4.49 -3.34
CA VAL A 85 -0.76 5.57 -2.46
C VAL A 85 0.06 6.83 -2.68
N HIS A 86 1.40 6.71 -2.68
CA HIS A 86 2.31 7.85 -2.67
C HIS A 86 3.17 7.98 -3.93
N GLU A 87 2.69 7.51 -5.10
CA GLU A 87 3.49 7.56 -6.34
C GLU A 87 3.93 8.99 -6.71
N HIS A 88 3.12 9.99 -6.37
CA HIS A 88 3.41 11.42 -6.55
C HIS A 88 4.56 11.93 -5.65
N LEU A 89 4.96 11.18 -4.61
CA LEU A 89 6.07 11.49 -3.72
C LEU A 89 7.39 10.85 -4.17
N ARG A 90 7.35 9.89 -5.09
CA ARG A 90 8.52 9.12 -5.52
C ARG A 90 9.71 10.00 -5.99
N PRO A 91 9.51 11.10 -6.74
CA PRO A 91 10.61 11.99 -7.12
C PRO A 91 11.23 12.78 -5.95
N ARG A 92 10.58 12.81 -4.78
CA ARG A 92 10.97 13.60 -3.61
C ARG A 92 11.44 12.74 -2.43
N LEU A 93 11.75 11.46 -2.65
CA LEU A 93 12.19 10.56 -1.57
C LEU A 93 13.46 11.06 -0.87
N CYS A 94 14.36 11.75 -1.58
CA CYS A 94 15.52 12.39 -0.95
C CYS A 94 15.10 13.49 0.04
N ASP A 95 14.27 14.44 -0.39
CA ASP A 95 13.78 15.52 0.48
C ASP A 95 13.01 14.98 1.70
N LEU A 96 12.20 13.92 1.49
CA LEU A 96 11.45 13.25 2.54
C LEU A 96 12.34 12.47 3.52
N TYR A 97 13.51 12.03 3.07
CA TYR A 97 14.51 11.42 3.93
C TYR A 97 15.26 12.47 4.74
N GLU A 98 15.63 13.61 4.14
CA GLU A 98 16.31 14.70 4.83
C GLU A 98 15.47 15.34 5.95
N ASN A 99 14.14 15.27 5.85
CA ASN A 99 13.22 15.81 6.85
C ASN A 99 12.51 14.74 7.70
N ASP A 100 13.01 13.49 7.68
CA ASP A 100 12.48 12.31 8.38
C ASP A 100 11.04 11.88 8.04
N SER A 101 10.33 12.59 7.16
CA SER A 101 8.94 12.25 6.80
C SER A 101 8.83 10.89 6.11
N ILE A 102 9.90 10.39 5.50
CA ILE A 102 9.92 9.04 4.91
C ILE A 102 9.70 7.92 5.95
N PHE A 103 9.89 8.22 7.25
CA PHE A 103 9.70 7.27 8.35
C PHE A 103 8.30 7.34 8.99
N ASP A 104 7.42 8.20 8.49
CA ASP A 104 6.05 8.31 8.97
C ASP A 104 5.30 6.97 8.82
N LYS A 105 4.58 6.59 9.88
CA LYS A 105 3.80 5.34 9.93
C LYS A 105 2.33 5.61 9.65
N PHE A 106 1.91 5.32 8.43
CA PHE A 106 0.51 5.38 8.04
C PHE A 106 -0.22 4.08 8.41
N GLU A 107 -1.43 4.21 8.96
CA GLU A 107 -2.30 3.07 9.25
C GLU A 107 -3.19 2.73 8.06
N CYS A 108 -3.80 1.54 8.11
CA CYS A 108 -4.79 1.10 7.13
C CYS A 108 -6.00 0.43 7.76
N CYS A 109 -7.10 0.36 7.02
CA CYS A 109 -8.30 -0.32 7.46
C CYS A 109 -9.09 -0.91 6.29
N LEU A 110 -9.98 -1.87 6.62
CA LEU A 110 -10.95 -2.45 5.70
C LEU A 110 -12.36 -1.99 6.08
N SER A 111 -13.23 -1.84 5.09
CA SER A 111 -14.65 -1.60 5.32
C SER A 111 -15.32 -2.80 6.00
N GLY A 112 -16.47 -2.57 6.62
CA GLY A 112 -17.15 -3.61 7.41
C GLY A 112 -17.60 -4.83 6.61
N ASP A 113 -17.84 -4.67 5.31
CA ASP A 113 -18.19 -5.69 4.32
C ASP A 113 -16.97 -6.22 3.54
N GLY A 114 -15.78 -5.63 3.75
CA GLY A 114 -14.56 -5.96 3.04
C GLY A 114 -14.51 -5.51 1.58
N SER A 115 -15.48 -4.72 1.10
CA SER A 115 -15.53 -4.26 -0.30
C SER A 115 -14.53 -3.14 -0.59
N ARG A 116 -14.06 -2.43 0.44
CA ARG A 116 -13.12 -1.31 0.31
C ARG A 116 -12.02 -1.37 1.34
N VAL A 117 -10.90 -0.74 0.99
CA VAL A 117 -9.75 -0.53 1.87
C VAL A 117 -9.37 0.94 1.87
N ALA A 118 -8.87 1.44 3.00
CA ALA A 118 -8.52 2.84 3.14
C ALA A 118 -7.22 3.04 3.92
N THR A 119 -6.56 4.17 3.65
CA THR A 119 -5.31 4.54 4.32
C THR A 119 -5.03 6.04 4.19
N GLY A 120 -4.30 6.60 5.15
CA GLY A 120 -3.94 8.02 5.18
C GLY A 120 -2.82 8.40 4.20
N SER A 121 -2.70 9.72 3.99
CA SER A 121 -1.62 10.39 3.27
C SER A 121 -1.39 11.79 3.87
N TYR A 122 -0.48 12.56 3.30
CA TYR A 122 -0.21 13.92 3.73
C TYR A 122 -1.34 14.89 3.37
N SER A 123 -1.27 16.12 3.91
CA SER A 123 -2.21 17.22 3.60
C SER A 123 -3.67 16.91 3.96
N ASN A 124 -3.88 16.18 5.06
CA ASN A 124 -5.19 15.68 5.50
C ASN A 124 -5.92 14.83 4.43
N LEU A 125 -5.18 14.25 3.49
CA LEU A 125 -5.74 13.38 2.48
C LEU A 125 -5.75 11.94 2.97
N PHE A 126 -6.73 11.19 2.51
CA PHE A 126 -6.76 9.74 2.63
C PHE A 126 -7.27 9.14 1.33
N ARG A 127 -6.87 7.90 1.07
CA ARG A 127 -7.25 7.16 -0.13
C ARG A 127 -8.16 6.01 0.22
N VAL A 128 -9.13 5.76 -0.64
CA VAL A 128 -10.05 4.63 -0.57
C VAL A 128 -9.98 3.87 -1.89
N PHE A 129 -9.86 2.56 -1.83
CA PHE A 129 -9.81 1.68 -2.99
C PHE A 129 -10.84 0.57 -2.87
N GLY A 130 -11.39 0.12 -4.00
CA GLY A 130 -12.19 -1.10 -4.04
C GLY A 130 -11.28 -2.33 -3.88
N ALA A 131 -11.67 -3.26 -3.01
CA ALA A 131 -10.86 -4.41 -2.61
C ALA A 131 -10.95 -5.61 -3.56
N SER A 132 -11.91 -5.61 -4.50
CA SER A 132 -12.12 -6.71 -5.44
C SER A 132 -11.02 -6.77 -6.49
N GLN A 133 -10.64 -7.98 -6.90
CA GLN A 133 -9.67 -8.19 -7.96
C GLN A 133 -10.08 -7.45 -9.24
N GLY A 134 -9.19 -6.64 -9.80
CA GLY A 134 -9.46 -5.83 -11.00
C GLY A 134 -10.31 -4.58 -10.76
N SER A 135 -10.59 -4.20 -9.50
CA SER A 135 -11.28 -2.95 -9.21
C SER A 135 -10.47 -1.75 -9.68
N THR A 136 -11.13 -0.81 -10.33
CA THR A 136 -10.59 0.51 -10.68
C THR A 136 -11.07 1.60 -9.73
N GLU A 137 -11.86 1.24 -8.71
CA GLU A 137 -12.34 2.18 -7.70
C GLU A 137 -11.14 2.73 -6.91
N ALA A 138 -10.88 4.02 -7.07
CA ALA A 138 -9.87 4.75 -6.33
C ALA A 138 -10.35 6.18 -6.11
N ALA A 139 -10.44 6.60 -4.84
CA ALA A 139 -10.83 7.94 -4.44
C ALA A 139 -9.75 8.56 -3.54
N THR A 140 -9.54 9.87 -3.69
CA THR A 140 -8.73 10.67 -2.76
C THR A 140 -9.66 11.68 -2.09
N LEU A 141 -9.77 11.58 -0.77
CA LEU A 141 -10.68 12.36 0.05
C LEU A 141 -9.89 13.22 1.02
N GLU A 142 -10.43 14.37 1.38
CA GLU A 142 -9.82 15.27 2.37
C GLU A 142 -10.60 15.19 3.68
N ALA A 143 -9.91 14.95 4.79
CA ALA A 143 -10.49 15.07 6.12
C ALA A 143 -10.59 16.56 6.50
N SER A 144 -11.81 17.10 6.52
CA SER A 144 -12.08 18.50 6.85
C SER A 144 -13.20 18.64 7.87
N LYS A 145 -13.09 19.66 8.74
CA LYS A 145 -14.18 20.08 9.63
C LYS A 145 -15.28 20.84 8.91
N ASN A 146 -15.07 21.25 7.65
CA ASN A 146 -16.06 21.98 6.86
C ASN A 146 -16.73 21.04 5.84
N PRO A 147 -17.95 20.54 6.12
CA PRO A 147 -18.64 19.57 5.27
C PRO A 147 -19.08 20.15 3.92
N MET A 148 -19.10 21.48 3.77
CA MET A 148 -19.56 22.18 2.57
C MET A 148 -18.42 22.55 1.61
N ARG A 149 -17.16 22.24 1.96
CA ARG A 149 -16.00 22.56 1.11
C ARG A 149 -16.04 21.70 -0.16
N ARG A 150 -16.44 22.30 -1.28
CA ARG A 150 -16.37 21.65 -2.60
C ARG A 150 -14.90 21.44 -2.97
N GLN A 151 -14.52 20.20 -3.25
CA GLN A 151 -13.24 19.90 -3.90
C GLN A 151 -13.24 20.53 -5.30
N ILE A 152 -12.22 21.34 -5.59
CA ILE A 152 -11.89 21.67 -6.98
C ILE A 152 -11.27 20.39 -7.56
N GLN A 153 -12.01 19.66 -8.39
CA GLN A 153 -11.45 18.55 -9.14
C GLN A 153 -10.34 19.10 -10.04
N THR A 154 -9.09 18.79 -9.74
CA THR A 154 -8.02 18.98 -10.71
C THR A 154 -8.26 17.99 -11.85
N PRO A 155 -8.40 18.46 -13.10
CA PRO A 155 -8.70 17.57 -14.22
C PRO A 155 -7.58 16.55 -14.38
N ALA A 156 -7.95 15.29 -14.61
CA ALA A 156 -7.02 14.25 -14.97
C ALA A 156 -6.24 14.71 -16.20
N ARG A 157 -4.91 14.78 -16.09
CA ARG A 157 -4.03 15.15 -17.19
C ARG A 157 -4.17 14.06 -18.27
N SER A 158 -4.86 14.37 -19.36
CA SER A 158 -4.93 13.47 -20.52
C SER A 158 -3.51 13.21 -21.02
N SER A 159 -3.07 11.96 -21.00
CA SER A 159 -1.85 11.54 -21.68
C SER A 159 -2.07 11.72 -23.18
N ARG A 160 -1.61 12.84 -23.75
CA ARG A 160 -1.53 13.00 -25.19
C ARG A 160 -0.46 12.03 -25.70
N SER A 161 -0.90 10.96 -26.36
CA SER A 161 -0.04 10.11 -27.17
C SER A 161 0.56 10.98 -28.27
N MET A 162 1.88 11.21 -28.24
CA MET A 162 2.61 11.81 -29.35
C MET A 162 2.85 10.72 -30.40
N THR A 163 2.01 10.66 -31.44
CA THR A 163 2.32 9.91 -32.65
C THR A 163 3.45 10.61 -33.40
N SER A 164 4.61 9.97 -33.48
CA SER A 164 5.74 10.41 -34.29
C SER A 164 5.41 10.30 -35.78
N VAL A 165 5.37 11.43 -36.48
CA VAL A 165 5.31 11.47 -37.94
C VAL A 165 6.70 11.18 -38.48
N VAL A 166 6.88 10.00 -39.07
CA VAL A 166 8.08 9.65 -39.84
C VAL A 166 8.07 10.47 -41.14
N ARG A 167 8.97 11.45 -41.26
CA ARG A 167 9.31 12.06 -42.55
C ARG A 167 10.29 11.14 -43.28
N ARG A 168 9.85 10.57 -44.40
CA ARG A 168 10.75 10.00 -45.41
C ARG A 168 11.43 11.15 -46.16
N GLY A 169 12.74 11.17 -46.13
CA GLY A 169 13.64 11.87 -47.05
C GLY A 169 14.71 10.86 -47.46
#